data_AF-A0A7W0KZI3-F1
#
_entry.id   AF-A0A7W0KZI3-F1
#
_cell.length_a   1.000
_cell.length_b   1.000
_cell.length_c   1.000
_cell.angle_alpha   90.00
_cell.angle_beta   90.00
_cell.angle_gamma   90.00
#
_symmetry.space_group_name_H-M   'P 1'
#
loop_
_entity.id
_entity.type
_entity.pdbx_description
1 polymer ?
#
loop_
_entity_poly.entity_id
_entity_poly.type
_entity_poly.pdbx_seq_one_letter_code
_entity_poly.pdbx_strand_id
1 'polypeptide(L)'
;PIDRVDAEDMIDDLATQKLLGEFRGEPAVDRDALIDILVGLSDAAVADARIKSADLNPLIIVDGRPVAVDALVELRPDAASAGNHGEVG
;
A
#
# COMPACT_ATOMS: atom_id res chain seq x y z
N PRO A 1 -12.28 -1.35 -4.48
CA PRO A 1 -11.96 -1.07 -3.06
C PRO A 1 -12.06 -2.34 -2.24
N ILE A 2 -11.18 -2.48 -1.26
CA ILE A 2 -11.25 -3.49 -0.19
C ILE A 2 -11.86 -2.83 1.04
N ASP A 3 -12.55 -3.61 1.87
CA ASP A 3 -13.00 -3.14 3.18
C ASP A 3 -12.07 -3.60 4.31
N ARG A 4 -12.45 -3.36 5.57
CA ARG A 4 -11.64 -3.76 6.73
C ARG A 4 -11.54 -5.27 6.89
N VAL A 5 -12.60 -6.02 6.55
CA VAL A 5 -12.61 -7.48 6.67
C VAL A 5 -11.67 -8.08 5.62
N ASP A 6 -11.73 -7.57 4.39
CA ASP A 6 -10.78 -7.94 3.34
C ASP A 6 -9.33 -7.66 3.79
N ALA A 7 -9.08 -6.51 4.41
CA ALA A 7 -7.75 -6.15 4.91
C ALA A 7 -7.28 -7.03 6.09
N GLU A 8 -8.19 -7.41 7.00
CA GLU A 8 -7.91 -8.36 8.06
C GLU A 8 -7.48 -9.73 7.50
N ASP A 9 -8.25 -10.25 6.53
CA ASP A 9 -7.95 -11.51 5.86
C ASP A 9 -6.59 -11.46 5.12
N MET A 10 -6.31 -10.35 4.43
CA MET A 10 -5.02 -10.14 3.77
C MET A 10 -3.84 -10.15 4.75
N ILE A 11 -4.02 -9.57 5.95
CA ILE A 11 -2.98 -9.60 6.99
C ILE A 11 -2.81 -11.02 7.52
N ASP A 12 -3.89 -11.77 7.74
CA ASP A 12 -3.85 -13.15 8.24
C ASP A 12 -3.17 -14.12 7.27
N ASP A 13 -3.27 -13.86 5.96
CA ASP A 13 -2.61 -14.64 4.92
C ASP A 13 -1.08 -14.44 4.84
N LEU A 14 -0.51 -13.47 5.56
CA LEU A 14 0.94 -13.26 5.57
C LEU A 14 1.65 -14.47 6.19
N ALA A 15 2.59 -15.06 5.45
CA ALA A 15 3.38 -16.20 5.93
C ALA A 15 4.18 -15.91 7.22
N THR A 16 4.47 -14.63 7.48
CA THR A 16 5.28 -14.15 8.59
C THR A 16 4.44 -13.63 9.77
N GLN A 17 3.34 -14.29 10.14
CA GLN A 17 2.50 -13.92 11.30
C GLN A 17 3.30 -13.68 12.60
N LYS A 18 4.38 -14.44 12.80
CA LYS A 18 5.23 -14.31 14.01
C LYS A 18 5.92 -12.95 14.15
N LEU A 19 6.09 -12.21 13.06
CA LEU A 19 6.67 -10.87 13.07
C LEU A 19 5.65 -9.79 13.42
N LEU A 20 4.35 -10.12 13.37
CA LEU A 20 3.25 -9.21 13.74
C LEU A 20 2.93 -9.29 15.23
N GLY A 21 3.31 -10.38 15.91
CA GLY A 21 3.24 -10.48 17.37
C GLY A 21 4.44 -9.83 18.06
N GLU A 22 4.52 -9.95 19.38
CA GLU A 22 5.68 -9.47 20.14
C GLU A 22 6.97 -10.14 19.63
N PHE A 23 7.98 -9.32 19.31
CA PHE A 23 9.21 -9.81 18.72
C PHE A 23 10.44 -9.13 19.34
N ARG A 24 11.34 -9.93 19.92
CA ARG A 24 12.63 -9.47 20.49
C ARG A 24 12.53 -8.31 21.51
N GLY A 25 11.44 -8.26 22.28
CA GLY A 25 11.21 -7.22 23.29
C GLY A 25 10.49 -5.98 22.76
N GLU A 26 10.17 -5.94 21.46
CA GLU A 26 9.27 -4.97 20.88
C GLU A 26 7.81 -5.42 21.04
N PRO A 27 6.87 -4.47 21.20
CA PRO A 27 5.45 -4.80 21.27
C PRO A 27 4.95 -5.39 19.95
N ALA A 28 3.79 -6.05 20.01
CA ALA A 28 3.11 -6.52 18.81
C ALA A 28 2.77 -5.35 17.87
N VAL A 29 2.70 -5.66 16.58
CA VAL A 29 2.29 -4.71 15.55
C VAL A 29 0.84 -4.33 15.76
N ASP A 30 0.56 -3.03 15.67
CA ASP A 30 -0.78 -2.46 15.64
C ASP A 30 -1.47 -2.89 14.34
N ARG A 31 -2.28 -3.94 14.46
CA ARG A 31 -3.02 -4.51 13.33
C ARG A 31 -4.08 -3.55 12.80
N ASP A 32 -4.71 -2.76 13.66
CA ASP A 32 -5.69 -1.75 13.23
C ASP A 32 -5.03 -0.69 12.36
N ALA A 33 -3.81 -0.26 12.71
CA ALA A 33 -3.04 0.66 11.89
C ALA A 33 -2.63 0.05 10.53
N LEU A 34 -2.31 -1.25 10.47
CA LEU A 34 -2.07 -1.93 9.18
C LEU A 34 -3.33 -1.99 8.31
N ILE A 35 -4.48 -2.31 8.91
CA ILE A 35 -5.78 -2.31 8.24
C ILE A 35 -6.08 -0.91 7.68
N ASP A 36 -5.87 0.14 8.47
CA ASP A 36 -6.08 1.52 8.05
C ASP A 36 -5.19 1.90 6.86
N ILE A 37 -3.94 1.44 6.82
CA ILE A 37 -3.03 1.64 5.67
C ILE A 37 -3.58 0.95 4.42
N LEU A 38 -3.98 -0.33 4.52
CA LEU A 38 -4.48 -1.11 3.39
C LEU A 38 -5.77 -0.52 2.81
N VAL A 39 -6.73 -0.18 3.67
CA VAL A 39 -7.98 0.47 3.27
C VAL A 39 -7.70 1.84 2.66
N GLY A 40 -6.81 2.64 3.28
CA GLY A 40 -6.44 3.97 2.78
C GLY A 40 -5.80 3.93 1.39
N LEU A 41 -4.93 2.95 1.12
CA LEU A 41 -4.37 2.74 -0.23
C LEU A 41 -5.45 2.36 -1.24
N SER A 42 -6.40 1.51 -0.85
CA SER A 42 -7.53 1.11 -1.68
C SER A 42 -8.44 2.28 -2.03
N ASP A 43 -8.76 3.11 -1.03
CA ASP A 43 -9.56 4.31 -1.18
C ASP A 43 -8.86 5.34 -2.08
N ALA A 44 -7.54 5.53 -1.92
CA ALA A 44 -6.75 6.41 -2.78
C ALA A 44 -6.80 5.95 -4.25
N ALA A 45 -6.66 4.65 -4.50
CA ALA A 45 -6.73 4.08 -5.86
C ALA A 45 -8.12 4.24 -6.50
N VAL A 46 -9.18 4.24 -5.69
CA VAL A 46 -10.55 4.49 -6.17
C VAL A 46 -10.79 5.99 -6.41
N ALA A 47 -10.27 6.85 -5.53
CA ALA A 47 -10.43 8.30 -5.62
C ALA A 47 -9.65 8.90 -6.81
N ASP A 48 -8.52 8.32 -7.20
CA ASP A 48 -7.72 8.75 -8.34
C ASP A 48 -7.45 7.58 -9.32
N ALA A 49 -8.29 7.49 -10.35
CA ALA A 49 -8.19 6.45 -11.38
C ALA A 49 -6.89 6.51 -12.23
N ARG A 50 -6.06 7.55 -12.05
CA ARG A 50 -4.73 7.62 -12.68
C ARG A 50 -3.72 6.77 -11.92
N ILE A 51 -3.94 6.47 -10.64
CA ILE A 51 -3.05 5.59 -9.89
C ILE A 51 -3.13 4.20 -10.51
N LYS A 52 -2.00 3.74 -11.06
CA LYS A 52 -1.84 2.40 -11.61
C LYS A 52 -1.40 1.42 -10.53
N SER A 53 -0.45 1.83 -9.70
CA SER A 53 0.05 1.05 -8.57
C SER A 53 0.65 1.97 -7.50
N ALA A 54 0.69 1.50 -6.25
CA ALA A 54 1.38 2.16 -5.14
C ALA A 54 2.10 1.08 -4.32
N ASP A 55 3.37 1.31 -4.00
CA ASP A 55 4.18 0.43 -3.15
C ASP A 55 4.74 1.22 -1.97
N LEU A 56 4.60 0.67 -0.77
CA LEU A 56 5.15 1.24 0.48
C LEU A 56 6.35 0.40 0.90
N ASN A 57 7.55 0.82 0.50
CA ASN A 57 8.77 0.09 0.78
C ASN A 57 9.96 1.05 1.02
N PRO A 58 10.48 1.17 2.26
CA PRO A 58 10.13 0.38 3.43
C PRO A 58 8.91 0.90 4.22
N LEU A 59 8.14 -0.04 4.76
CA LEU A 59 7.20 0.18 5.87
C LEU A 59 7.86 -0.32 7.17
N ILE A 60 8.21 0.59 8.06
CA ILE A 60 8.97 0.29 9.28
C ILE A 60 8.03 0.23 10.48
N ILE A 61 8.25 -0.72 11.39
CA ILE A 61 7.54 -0.77 12.67
C ILE A 61 8.36 -0.04 13.73
N VAL A 62 7.75 0.92 14.43
CA VAL A 62 8.35 1.65 15.55
C VAL A 62 7.40 1.59 16.74
N ASP A 63 7.84 0.94 17.82
CA ASP A 63 7.03 0.72 19.03
C ASP A 63 5.66 0.09 18.70
N GLY A 64 5.66 -0.90 17.80
CA GLY A 64 4.46 -1.60 17.33
C GLY A 64 3.67 -0.85 16.26
N ARG A 65 3.97 0.41 15.94
CA ARG A 65 3.20 1.17 14.95
C ARG A 65 3.88 1.17 13.58
N PRO A 66 3.14 0.91 12.48
CA PRO A 66 3.68 1.00 11.13
C PRO A 66 3.88 2.45 10.69
N VAL A 67 5.03 2.73 10.08
CA VAL A 67 5.44 4.03 9.55
C VAL A 67 5.97 3.85 8.14
N ALA A 68 5.27 4.42 7.15
CA ALA A 68 5.75 4.46 5.78
C ALA A 68 6.85 5.52 5.66
N VAL A 69 8.08 5.09 5.37
CA VAL A 69 9.23 6.00 5.23
C VAL A 69 9.43 6.42 3.78
N ASP A 70 9.06 5.55 2.85
CA ASP A 70 9.11 5.81 1.41
C ASP A 70 7.88 5.20 0.71
N ALA A 71 7.56 5.73 -0.47
CA ALA A 71 6.46 5.26 -1.30
C ALA A 71 6.73 5.51 -2.79
N LEU A 72 6.47 4.51 -3.62
CA LEU A 72 6.49 4.64 -5.07
C LEU A 72 5.06 4.56 -5.62
N VAL A 73 4.63 5.60 -6.34
CA VAL A 73 3.31 5.63 -6.99
C VAL A 73 3.50 5.69 -8.51
N GLU A 74 2.98 4.69 -9.20
CA GLU A 74 2.95 4.64 -10.66
C GLU A 74 1.62 5.22 -11.16
N LEU A 75 1.69 6.14 -12.12
CA LEU A 75 0.51 6.71 -12.76
C LEU A 75 0.31 6.12 -14.16
N ARG A 76 -0.95 5.96 -14.56
CA ARG A 76 -1.33 5.68 -15.93
C ARG A 76 -0.92 6.88 -16.81
N PRO A 77 -0.40 6.62 -18.02
CA PRO A 77 -0.16 7.70 -18.98
C PRO A 77 -1.47 8.43 -19.28
N ASP A 78 -1.43 9.76 -19.35
CA ASP A 78 -2.55 10.52 -19.88
C ASP A 78 -2.79 10.14 -21.34
N ALA A 79 -4.06 9.94 -21.70
CA ALA A 79 -4.47 9.65 -23.08
C ALA A 79 -3.99 10.74 -24.07
N ALA A 80 -3.75 11.96 -23.60
CA ALA A 80 -3.24 13.08 -24.40
C ALA A 80 -1.73 12.99 -24.73
N SER A 81 -0.95 12.22 -23.96
CA SER A 81 0.51 12.09 -24.14
C SER A 81 0.90 11.03 -25.18
N ALA A 82 -0.04 10.15 -25.57
CA ALA A 82 0.20 9.08 -26.53
C ALA A 82 0.09 9.52 -28.02
N GLY A 83 -0.32 10.76 -28.29
CA GLY A 83 -0.64 11.24 -29.65
C GLY A 83 0.47 11.99 -30.39
N ASN A 84 1.68 12.15 -29.84
CA ASN A 84 2.66 13.08 -30.39
C ASN A 84 4.07 12.49 -30.63
N HIS A 85 4.13 11.29 -31.21
CA HIS A 85 5.33 10.84 -31.94
C HIS A 85 4.92 10.59 -33.40
N GLY A 86 5.15 11.62 -34.22
CA GLY A 86 4.74 11.65 -35.61
C GLY A 86 5.45 10.64 -36.50
N GLU A 87 4.69 10.12 -37.46
CA GLU A 87 5.26 9.75 -38.75
C GLU A 87 5.66 11.05 -39.46
N VAL A 88 6.97 11.26 -39.58
CA VAL A 88 7.53 12.14 -40.60
C VAL A 88 7.45 11.41 -41.94
N GLY A 89 7.02 12.15 -42.97
CA GLY A 89 6.61 11.64 -44.29
C GLY A 89 7.72 11.14 -45.20
#